data_AF-A0A941D6N6-F1
#
_entry.id   AF-A0A941D6N6-F1
#
_cell.length_a   1.000
_cell.length_b   1.000
_cell.length_c   1.000
_cell.angle_alpha   90.00
_cell.angle_beta   90.00
_cell.angle_gamma   90.00
#
_symmetry.space_group_name_H-M   'P 1'
#
loop_
_entity.id
_entity.type
_entity.pdbx_description
1 polymer ?
#
loop_
_entity_poly.entity_id
_entity_poly.type
_entity_poly.pdbx_seq_one_letter_code
_entity_poly.pdbx_strand_id
1 'polypeptide(L)'
;MTRTALATLALSGALALAGCGTTTAPAGAGPAVGDTVALQEVARASVQAAGREGTAHVTASVDGDVVLDGDLDHTGEERRAAMTLTKDGATLEVVRVGATVYLGGDAVTRFSGGDPWVEVSPDGDDPASRMLGSLLERLQDGGGPKQGRAALDGVAATVTAVEDGETTYEATLTREQLAAAAGDGAAALGGLRAAVGGPGPTVPEEGVTASFTVGADGLPVALASGLDGRAVEVRWSAWGEPVEVAAPPADEVGTLRTPSAG
;
A
#
# COMPACT_ATOMS: atom_id res chain seq x y z
N MET A 1 45.46 65.40 7.73
CA MET A 1 45.73 63.98 7.41
C MET A 1 44.39 63.34 7.03
N THR A 2 43.99 63.33 5.75
CA THR A 2 44.13 62.19 4.80
C THR A 2 43.49 60.91 5.36
N ARG A 3 42.44 60.29 4.79
CA ARG A 3 42.00 60.19 3.38
C ARG A 3 40.52 59.79 3.28
N THR A 4 39.90 60.35 2.26
CA THR A 4 38.70 59.97 1.52
C THR A 4 38.84 58.59 0.85
N ALA A 5 37.75 57.80 0.81
CA ALA A 5 37.41 56.81 -0.22
C ALA A 5 36.00 56.28 0.10
N LEU A 6 35.09 55.91 -0.81
CA LEU A 6 34.78 56.23 -2.20
C LEU A 6 33.50 55.40 -2.45
N ALA A 7 32.45 56.02 -2.98
CA ALA A 7 31.26 55.29 -3.44
C ALA A 7 31.61 54.41 -4.65
N THR A 8 30.90 53.29 -4.82
CA THR A 8 30.74 52.64 -6.13
C THR A 8 29.32 52.11 -6.28
N LEU A 9 28.55 52.81 -7.11
CA LEU A 9 27.38 52.31 -7.82
C LEU A 9 27.85 51.37 -8.94
N ALA A 10 27.16 50.24 -9.14
CA ALA A 10 27.07 49.61 -10.46
C ALA A 10 25.75 48.84 -10.60
N LEU A 11 24.86 49.44 -11.39
CA LEU A 11 23.74 48.84 -12.11
C LEU A 11 24.22 47.67 -13.00
N SER A 12 23.39 46.63 -13.17
CA SER A 12 22.87 46.16 -14.47
C SER A 12 22.56 44.66 -14.43
N GLY A 13 21.35 44.32 -14.90
CA GLY A 13 20.86 42.96 -14.99
C GLY A 13 21.41 42.14 -16.15
N ALA A 14 21.05 40.86 -16.13
CA ALA A 14 21.00 40.00 -17.30
C ALA A 14 19.65 39.27 -17.30
N LEU A 15 18.80 39.68 -18.22
CA LEU A 15 17.71 38.90 -18.79
C LEU A 15 18.27 37.94 -19.85
N ALA A 16 17.52 36.84 -20.07
CA ALA A 16 17.61 35.83 -21.14
C ALA A 16 18.60 34.67 -20.89
N LEU A 17 18.24 33.40 -21.10
CA LEU A 17 17.36 32.87 -22.14
C LEU A 17 16.29 31.89 -21.64
N ALA A 18 15.15 31.95 -22.33
CA ALA A 18 14.19 30.87 -22.47
C ALA A 18 14.87 29.62 -23.06
N GLY A 19 14.79 28.51 -22.33
CA GLY A 19 14.99 27.15 -22.80
C GLY A 19 13.76 26.33 -22.39
N CYS A 20 13.22 25.56 -23.32
CA CYS A 20 11.93 24.89 -23.25
C CYS A 20 11.69 24.06 -21.97
N GLY A 21 10.52 24.27 -21.36
CA GLY A 21 9.68 23.21 -20.80
C GLY A 21 10.24 22.40 -19.63
N THR A 22 10.13 22.93 -18.43
CA THR A 22 9.73 22.22 -17.19
C THR A 22 9.76 23.26 -16.08
N THR A 23 8.59 23.61 -15.55
CA THR A 23 8.46 24.52 -14.41
C THR A 23 9.08 23.84 -13.19
N THR A 24 10.37 24.08 -12.94
CA THR A 24 10.98 23.77 -11.66
C THR A 24 10.59 24.89 -10.70
N ALA A 25 9.74 24.57 -9.73
CA ALA A 25 9.34 25.49 -8.67
C ALA A 25 10.58 26.01 -7.92
N PRO A 26 10.57 27.27 -7.44
CA PRO A 26 11.66 27.81 -6.63
C PRO A 26 11.85 26.98 -5.36
N ALA A 27 13.12 26.64 -5.06
CA ALA A 27 13.49 25.91 -3.85
C ALA A 27 13.02 26.66 -2.60
N GLY A 28 12.02 26.10 -1.91
CA GLY A 28 11.51 26.61 -0.62
C GLY A 28 10.00 26.79 -0.52
N ALA A 29 9.24 26.70 -1.63
CA ALA A 29 7.78 26.60 -1.57
C ALA A 29 7.38 25.13 -1.54
N GLY A 30 6.52 24.74 -0.59
CA GLY A 30 5.88 23.42 -0.60
C GLY A 30 4.99 23.22 -1.83
N PRO A 31 4.49 22.00 -2.07
CA PRO A 31 3.58 21.73 -3.18
C PRO A 31 2.36 22.65 -3.11
N ALA A 32 1.92 23.15 -4.25
CA ALA A 32 0.72 23.97 -4.40
C ALA A 32 -0.34 23.23 -5.24
N VAL A 33 -1.62 23.52 -4.99
CA VAL A 33 -2.73 22.96 -5.78
C VAL A 33 -2.52 23.29 -7.27
N GLY A 34 -2.61 22.26 -8.11
CA GLY A 34 -2.37 22.31 -9.54
C GLY A 34 -0.93 21.95 -9.96
N ASP A 35 0.02 21.84 -9.02
CA ASP A 35 1.36 21.37 -9.32
C ASP A 35 1.33 19.93 -9.84
N THR A 36 2.23 19.63 -10.77
CA THR A 36 2.42 18.27 -11.29
C THR A 36 3.74 17.72 -10.80
N VAL A 37 3.72 16.50 -10.27
CA VAL A 37 4.90 15.79 -9.74
C VAL A 37 4.96 14.37 -10.30
N ALA A 38 6.14 13.76 -10.29
CA ALA A 38 6.27 12.34 -10.63
C ALA A 38 5.77 11.48 -9.46
N LEU A 39 4.71 10.69 -9.68
CA LEU A 39 4.09 9.89 -8.62
C LEU A 39 5.09 8.91 -7.99
N GLN A 40 6.01 8.36 -8.79
CA GLN A 40 7.06 7.48 -8.30
C GLN A 40 7.99 8.13 -7.27
N GLU A 41 8.18 9.46 -7.30
CA GLU A 41 9.01 10.17 -6.34
C GLU A 41 8.27 10.36 -5.03
N VAL A 42 6.99 10.73 -5.10
CA VAL A 42 6.09 10.83 -3.94
C VAL A 42 5.97 9.47 -3.23
N ALA A 43 5.69 8.40 -3.99
CA ALA A 43 5.58 7.05 -3.44
C ALA A 43 6.90 6.59 -2.80
N ARG A 44 8.05 6.87 -3.44
CA ARG A 44 9.37 6.52 -2.89
C ARG A 44 9.67 7.25 -1.60
N ALA A 45 9.42 8.56 -1.55
CA ALA A 45 9.60 9.35 -0.33
C ALA A 45 8.70 8.82 0.79
N SER A 46 7.45 8.47 0.45
CA SER A 46 6.48 7.96 1.42
C SER A 46 6.85 6.61 2.00
N VAL A 47 7.29 5.67 1.15
CA VAL A 47 7.80 4.36 1.60
C VAL A 47 9.05 4.52 2.46
N GLN A 48 9.93 5.47 2.15
CA GLN A 48 11.11 5.74 3.00
C GLN A 48 10.73 6.35 4.34
N ALA A 49 9.71 7.21 4.39
CA ALA A 49 9.19 7.75 5.64
C ALA A 49 8.56 6.66 6.50
N ALA A 50 7.65 5.87 5.92
CA ALA A 50 7.03 4.72 6.57
C ALA A 50 8.10 3.76 7.11
N GLY A 51 9.13 3.47 6.31
CA GLY A 51 10.27 2.63 6.67
C GLY A 51 11.08 3.09 7.88
N ARG A 52 11.04 4.39 8.21
CA ARG A 52 11.71 4.95 9.39
C ARG A 52 10.89 4.79 10.66
N GLU A 53 9.56 4.83 10.53
CA GLU A 53 8.64 4.72 11.67
C GLU A 53 8.47 3.28 12.15
N GLY A 54 8.63 2.29 11.27
CA GLY A 54 8.66 0.89 11.71
C GLY A 54 7.29 0.24 11.89
N THR A 55 6.29 0.99 12.33
CA THR A 55 4.94 0.47 12.63
C THR A 55 3.84 1.40 12.14
N ALA A 56 2.65 0.85 11.90
CA ALA A 56 1.45 1.61 11.57
C ALA A 56 0.18 0.81 11.84
N HIS A 57 -0.91 1.52 12.13
CA HIS A 57 -2.26 1.01 12.03
C HIS A 57 -2.84 1.28 10.63
N VAL A 58 -3.58 0.32 10.08
CA VAL A 58 -4.14 0.35 8.73
C VAL A 58 -5.61 -0.05 8.76
N THR A 59 -6.43 0.78 8.13
CA THR A 59 -7.84 0.45 7.85
C THR A 59 -8.09 0.48 6.35
N ALA A 60 -8.94 -0.41 5.85
CA ALA A 60 -9.49 -0.28 4.51
C ALA A 60 -11.02 -0.32 4.53
N SER A 61 -11.65 0.51 3.71
CA SER A 61 -13.09 0.60 3.54
C SER A 61 -13.51 0.40 2.09
N VAL A 62 -14.72 -0.13 1.91
CA VAL A 62 -15.40 -0.25 0.62
C VAL A 62 -16.77 0.40 0.76
N ASP A 63 -17.05 1.40 -0.08
CA ASP A 63 -18.27 2.22 -0.03
C ASP A 63 -18.54 2.85 1.36
N GLY A 64 -17.47 3.10 2.12
CA GLY A 64 -17.49 3.67 3.47
C GLY A 64 -17.54 2.65 4.60
N ASP A 65 -17.83 1.38 4.32
CA ASP A 65 -17.82 0.31 5.32
C ASP A 65 -16.39 -0.18 5.54
N VAL A 66 -15.89 -0.14 6.79
CA VAL A 66 -14.57 -0.68 7.13
C VAL A 66 -14.59 -2.19 7.02
N VAL A 67 -13.79 -2.72 6.10
CA VAL A 67 -13.70 -4.16 5.79
C VAL A 67 -12.35 -4.76 6.20
N LEU A 68 -11.36 -3.93 6.52
CA LEU A 68 -10.06 -4.33 7.02
C LEU A 68 -9.63 -3.38 8.12
N ASP A 69 -9.11 -3.92 9.20
CA ASP A 69 -8.54 -3.20 10.35
C ASP A 69 -7.34 -3.99 10.85
N GLY A 70 -6.21 -3.34 11.12
CA GLY A 70 -5.04 -4.06 11.62
C GLY A 70 -3.75 -3.26 11.71
N ASP A 71 -2.71 -3.94 12.16
CA ASP A 71 -1.41 -3.36 12.46
C ASP A 71 -0.29 -3.98 11.61
N LEU A 72 0.70 -3.15 11.31
CA LEU A 72 1.91 -3.49 10.57
C LEU A 72 3.15 -3.24 11.43
N ASP A 73 4.10 -4.17 11.40
CA ASP A 73 5.43 -4.02 12.02
C ASP A 73 6.54 -4.47 11.05
N HIS A 74 7.49 -3.57 10.81
CA HIS A 74 8.68 -3.76 10.00
C HIS A 74 9.97 -3.32 10.72
N THR A 75 9.92 -3.15 12.06
CA THR A 75 11.08 -2.77 12.88
C THR A 75 12.12 -3.88 13.03
N GLY A 76 11.73 -5.14 12.81
CA GLY A 76 12.59 -6.33 12.93
C GLY A 76 13.06 -6.90 11.58
N GLU A 77 13.90 -7.95 11.65
CA GLU A 77 14.32 -8.72 10.47
C GLU A 77 13.13 -9.40 9.78
N GLU A 78 12.14 -9.78 10.59
CA GLU A 78 10.89 -10.35 10.14
C GLU A 78 9.80 -9.29 10.11
N ARG A 79 9.18 -9.13 8.93
CA ARG A 79 7.94 -8.35 8.80
C ARG A 79 6.81 -9.07 9.53
N ARG A 80 6.02 -8.34 10.31
CA ARG A 80 4.84 -8.84 11.03
C ARG A 80 3.60 -8.02 10.70
N ALA A 81 2.44 -8.65 10.73
CA ALA A 81 1.16 -7.97 10.58
C ALA A 81 0.06 -8.74 11.30
N ALA A 82 -0.92 -8.03 11.86
CA ALA A 82 -2.16 -8.62 12.36
C ALA A 82 -3.32 -7.85 11.76
N MET A 83 -4.22 -8.52 11.05
CA MET A 83 -5.33 -7.88 10.34
C MET A 83 -6.60 -8.68 10.53
N THR A 84 -7.71 -7.96 10.66
CA THR A 84 -9.05 -8.51 10.68
C THR A 84 -9.79 -8.02 9.45
N LEU A 85 -10.21 -8.96 8.59
CA LEU A 85 -11.13 -8.68 7.51
C LEU A 85 -12.56 -9.00 7.95
N THR A 86 -13.48 -8.07 7.74
CA THR A 86 -14.91 -8.28 8.00
C THR A 86 -15.69 -8.12 6.70
N LYS A 87 -16.50 -9.13 6.38
CA LYS A 87 -17.41 -9.09 5.23
C LYS A 87 -18.69 -9.87 5.53
N ASP A 88 -19.85 -9.23 5.28
CA ASP A 88 -21.17 -9.84 5.49
C ASP A 88 -21.35 -10.43 6.90
N GLY A 89 -20.72 -9.80 7.91
CA GLY A 89 -20.72 -10.25 9.31
C GLY A 89 -19.81 -11.44 9.62
N ALA A 90 -19.10 -11.98 8.62
CA ALA A 90 -18.06 -13.00 8.82
C ALA A 90 -16.69 -12.33 8.98
N THR A 91 -15.90 -12.88 9.90
CA THR A 91 -14.53 -12.44 10.16
C THR A 91 -13.51 -13.42 9.58
N LEU A 92 -12.43 -12.85 9.03
CA LEU A 92 -11.20 -13.56 8.68
C LEU A 92 -10.05 -12.82 9.35
N GLU A 93 -9.41 -13.48 10.30
CA GLU A 93 -8.21 -12.95 10.96
C GLU A 93 -6.98 -13.44 10.20
N VAL A 94 -5.99 -12.56 10.04
CA VAL A 94 -4.74 -12.84 9.35
C VAL A 94 -3.61 -12.34 10.23
N VAL A 95 -2.78 -13.25 10.71
CA VAL A 95 -1.54 -12.92 11.43
C VAL A 95 -0.37 -13.40 10.60
N ARG A 96 0.57 -12.50 10.29
CA ARG A 96 1.79 -12.82 9.56
C ARG A 96 2.99 -12.63 10.48
N VAL A 97 3.85 -13.64 10.56
CA VAL A 97 5.14 -13.59 11.26
C VAL A 97 6.20 -14.16 10.32
N GLY A 98 7.09 -13.29 9.82
CA GLY A 98 8.09 -13.72 8.85
C GLY A 98 7.44 -14.23 7.55
N ALA A 99 7.79 -15.44 7.12
CA ALA A 99 7.20 -16.07 5.94
C ALA A 99 5.87 -16.82 6.23
N THR A 100 5.54 -17.02 7.50
CA THR A 100 4.37 -17.79 7.93
C THR A 100 3.15 -16.90 8.06
N VAL A 101 2.00 -17.40 7.60
CA VAL A 101 0.69 -16.76 7.73
C VAL A 101 -0.23 -17.69 8.52
N TYR A 102 -0.88 -17.14 9.54
CA TYR A 102 -1.92 -17.77 10.31
C TYR A 102 -3.25 -17.16 9.90
N LEU A 103 -4.21 -18.03 9.58
CA LEU A 103 -5.56 -17.64 9.23
C LEU A 103 -6.47 -18.04 10.38
N GLY A 104 -7.34 -17.14 10.84
CA GLY A 104 -8.29 -17.36 11.92
C GLY A 104 -9.68 -16.78 11.65
N GLY A 105 -10.50 -16.71 12.69
CA GLY A 105 -11.87 -16.20 12.63
C GLY A 105 -12.93 -17.21 12.16
N ASP A 106 -14.18 -16.75 12.08
CA ASP A 106 -15.35 -17.61 11.82
C ASP A 106 -15.24 -18.42 10.52
N ALA A 107 -14.62 -17.82 9.50
CA ALA A 107 -14.42 -18.46 8.22
C ALA A 107 -13.54 -19.71 8.36
N VAL A 108 -12.47 -19.65 9.16
CA VAL A 108 -11.46 -20.71 9.27
C VAL A 108 -11.94 -21.87 10.13
N THR A 109 -12.58 -21.59 11.28
CA THR A 109 -13.09 -22.61 12.20
C THR A 109 -14.00 -23.64 11.51
N ARG A 110 -14.72 -23.21 10.46
CA ARG A 110 -15.59 -24.08 9.66
C ARG A 110 -14.83 -25.15 8.85
N PHE A 111 -13.58 -24.89 8.47
CA PHE A 111 -12.78 -25.78 7.60
C PHE A 111 -11.56 -26.41 8.30
N SER A 112 -11.16 -25.89 9.46
CA SER A 112 -10.14 -26.49 10.33
C SER A 112 -10.66 -27.68 11.16
N GLY A 113 -11.98 -27.88 11.20
CA GLY A 113 -12.60 -28.90 12.04
C GLY A 113 -12.67 -28.51 13.51
N GLY A 114 -12.77 -27.20 13.79
CA GLY A 114 -13.00 -26.63 15.12
C GLY A 114 -11.83 -25.83 15.68
N ASP A 115 -10.63 -25.94 15.09
CA ASP A 115 -9.45 -25.20 15.54
C ASP A 115 -9.56 -23.72 15.11
N PRO A 116 -9.27 -22.75 15.99
CA PRO A 116 -9.46 -21.33 15.70
C PRO A 116 -8.47 -20.81 14.66
N TRP A 117 -7.29 -21.44 14.51
CA TRP A 117 -6.26 -21.02 13.57
C TRP A 117 -5.84 -22.16 12.65
N VAL A 118 -5.37 -21.79 11.46
CA VAL A 118 -4.64 -22.68 10.55
C VAL A 118 -3.36 -21.98 10.12
N GLU A 119 -2.25 -22.70 10.15
CA GLU A 119 -0.96 -22.23 9.64
C GLU A 119 -0.84 -22.46 8.14
N VAL A 120 -0.25 -21.50 7.45
CA VAL A 120 0.16 -21.57 6.04
C VAL A 120 1.59 -21.08 5.94
N SER A 121 2.49 -21.96 5.53
CA SER A 121 3.89 -21.64 5.25
C SER A 121 4.27 -22.07 3.82
N PRO A 122 5.22 -21.39 3.15
CA PRO A 122 5.65 -21.75 1.80
C PRO A 122 6.28 -23.15 1.76
N ASP A 123 7.02 -23.51 2.81
CA ASP A 123 7.74 -24.79 2.92
C ASP A 123 7.00 -25.83 3.77
N GLY A 124 5.73 -25.58 4.12
CA GLY A 124 4.96 -26.42 5.03
C GLY A 124 4.47 -27.73 4.41
N ASP A 125 4.48 -28.79 5.21
CA ASP A 125 4.05 -30.13 4.80
C ASP A 125 2.55 -30.39 4.96
N ASP A 126 1.83 -29.52 5.67
CA ASP A 126 0.41 -29.68 5.91
C ASP A 126 -0.43 -29.36 4.66
N PRO A 127 -1.70 -29.82 4.59
CA PRO A 127 -2.55 -29.60 3.43
C PRO A 127 -2.77 -28.12 3.07
N ALA A 128 -2.81 -27.21 4.05
CA ALA A 128 -2.97 -25.79 3.79
C ALA A 128 -1.73 -25.22 3.10
N SER A 129 -0.56 -25.49 3.66
CA SER A 129 0.73 -25.05 3.14
C SER A 129 1.01 -25.62 1.75
N ARG A 130 0.71 -26.90 1.49
CA ARG A 130 0.85 -27.47 0.14
C ARG A 130 -0.08 -26.83 -0.89
N MET A 131 -1.27 -26.41 -0.47
CA MET A 131 -2.26 -25.80 -1.35
C MET A 131 -1.99 -24.31 -1.59
N LEU A 132 -1.63 -23.57 -0.54
CA LEU A 132 -1.56 -22.11 -0.53
C LEU A 132 -0.13 -21.56 -0.45
N GLY A 133 0.87 -22.37 -0.11
CA GLY A 133 2.27 -21.97 0.01
C GLY A 133 2.82 -21.38 -1.28
N SER A 134 2.59 -22.03 -2.43
CA SER A 134 2.99 -21.50 -3.74
C SER A 134 2.27 -20.21 -4.15
N LEU A 135 1.04 -20.00 -3.68
CA LEU A 135 0.33 -18.73 -3.83
C LEU A 135 0.97 -17.66 -2.96
N LEU A 136 1.35 -18.01 -1.73
CA LEU A 136 2.01 -17.11 -0.80
C LEU A 136 3.39 -16.68 -1.32
N GLU A 137 4.20 -17.59 -1.86
CA GLU A 137 5.46 -17.26 -2.55
C GLU A 137 5.22 -16.25 -3.68
N ARG A 138 4.24 -16.52 -4.54
CA ARG A 138 3.90 -15.60 -5.64
C ARG A 138 3.37 -14.26 -5.16
N LEU A 139 2.68 -14.20 -4.03
CA LEU A 139 2.24 -12.93 -3.44
C LEU A 139 3.42 -12.17 -2.82
N GLN A 140 4.38 -12.88 -2.24
CA GLN A 140 5.61 -12.29 -1.71
C GLN A 140 6.50 -11.74 -2.83
N ASP A 141 6.56 -12.43 -3.98
CA ASP A 141 7.36 -12.04 -5.14
C ASP A 141 6.64 -11.09 -6.10
N GLY A 142 5.31 -11.20 -6.21
CA GLY A 142 4.49 -10.66 -7.31
C GLY A 142 3.92 -9.27 -7.10
N GLY A 143 4.11 -8.65 -5.93
CA GLY A 143 3.68 -7.27 -5.64
C GLY A 143 4.78 -6.47 -4.94
N GLY A 144 6.04 -6.89 -5.10
CA GLY A 144 7.17 -6.31 -4.40
C GLY A 144 7.44 -4.85 -4.78
N PRO A 145 8.26 -4.13 -3.98
CA PRO A 145 8.60 -2.73 -4.24
C PRO A 145 9.17 -2.45 -5.64
N LYS A 146 9.71 -3.47 -6.31
CA LYS A 146 10.25 -3.38 -7.67
C LYS A 146 9.15 -3.32 -8.73
N GLN A 147 8.15 -4.21 -8.67
CA GLN A 147 7.04 -4.22 -9.63
C GLN A 147 6.17 -2.97 -9.48
N GLY A 148 5.84 -2.59 -8.23
CA GLY A 148 5.12 -1.35 -7.95
C GLY A 148 5.87 -0.12 -8.47
N ARG A 149 7.20 -0.07 -8.34
CA ARG A 149 7.99 1.05 -8.86
C ARG A 149 7.95 1.13 -10.39
N ALA A 150 8.07 0.01 -11.09
CA ALA A 150 8.02 -0.02 -12.54
C ALA A 150 6.66 0.45 -13.07
N ALA A 151 5.58 0.08 -12.37
CA ALA A 151 4.23 0.49 -12.71
C ALA A 151 3.97 2.00 -12.60
N LEU A 152 4.72 2.69 -11.73
CA LEU A 152 4.61 4.13 -11.52
C LEU A 152 5.55 4.96 -12.39
N ASP A 153 6.37 4.31 -13.24
CA ASP A 153 7.29 5.03 -14.11
C ASP A 153 6.52 5.87 -15.13
N GLY A 154 6.95 7.12 -15.31
CA GLY A 154 6.29 8.09 -16.17
C GLY A 154 4.89 8.56 -15.71
N VAL A 155 4.38 8.11 -14.55
CA VAL A 155 3.08 8.58 -14.04
C VAL A 155 3.24 9.96 -13.42
N ALA A 156 2.53 10.93 -14.00
CA ALA A 156 2.36 12.25 -13.42
C ALA A 156 1.17 12.26 -12.45
N ALA A 157 1.35 12.88 -11.29
CA ALA A 157 0.28 13.15 -10.35
C ALA A 157 0.09 14.67 -10.20
N THR A 158 -1.16 15.08 -10.06
CA THR A 158 -1.54 16.48 -9.84
C THR A 158 -1.84 16.70 -8.37
N VAL A 159 -1.31 17.75 -7.76
CA VAL A 159 -1.69 18.15 -6.40
C VAL A 159 -3.10 18.72 -6.46
N THR A 160 -4.05 18.08 -5.78
CA THR A 160 -5.46 18.48 -5.77
C THR A 160 -5.87 19.19 -4.48
N ALA A 161 -5.19 18.90 -3.36
CA ALA A 161 -5.42 19.56 -2.08
C ALA A 161 -4.13 19.70 -1.27
N VAL A 162 -4.06 20.76 -0.47
CA VAL A 162 -3.01 21.00 0.54
C VAL A 162 -3.69 21.58 1.77
N GLU A 163 -3.95 20.75 2.77
CA GLU A 163 -4.81 21.09 3.92
C GLU A 163 -4.21 20.45 5.18
N ASP A 164 -4.17 21.19 6.29
CA ASP A 164 -3.73 20.68 7.60
C ASP A 164 -2.37 19.96 7.65
N GLY A 165 -1.46 20.34 6.74
CA GLY A 165 -0.13 19.72 6.63
C GLY A 165 -0.13 18.43 5.79
N GLU A 166 -1.25 18.05 5.20
CA GLU A 166 -1.37 16.95 4.26
C GLU A 166 -1.39 17.49 2.83
N THR A 167 -0.84 16.70 1.90
CA THR A 167 -0.90 16.95 0.45
C THR A 167 -1.56 15.77 -0.23
N THR A 168 -2.62 16.04 -1.00
CA THR A 168 -3.33 15.05 -1.79
C THR A 168 -2.92 15.17 -3.25
N TYR A 169 -2.56 14.02 -3.83
CA TYR A 169 -2.13 13.85 -5.20
C TYR A 169 -3.15 12.97 -5.94
N GLU A 170 -3.54 13.35 -7.14
CA GLU A 170 -4.39 12.54 -8.01
C GLU A 170 -3.61 12.08 -9.24
N ALA A 171 -3.73 10.80 -9.58
CA ALA A 171 -3.17 10.23 -10.79
C ALA A 171 -4.08 9.17 -11.38
N THR A 172 -4.09 9.06 -12.71
CA THR A 172 -4.77 7.97 -13.41
C THR A 172 -3.76 6.89 -13.79
N LEU A 173 -4.01 5.67 -13.33
CA LEU A 173 -3.23 4.50 -13.68
C LEU A 173 -3.91 3.74 -14.81
N THR A 174 -3.17 3.45 -15.88
CA THR A 174 -3.69 2.67 -17.01
C THR A 174 -3.86 1.19 -16.62
N ARG A 175 -4.64 0.44 -17.41
CA ARG A 175 -4.75 -1.02 -17.23
C ARG A 175 -3.40 -1.73 -17.27
N GLU A 176 -2.50 -1.28 -18.13
CA GLU A 176 -1.14 -1.83 -18.24
C GLU A 176 -0.32 -1.55 -16.98
N GLN A 177 -0.40 -0.34 -16.43
CA GLN A 177 0.27 0.02 -15.18
C GLN A 177 -0.30 -0.76 -13.99
N LEU A 178 -1.63 -0.91 -13.90
CA LEU A 178 -2.26 -1.71 -12.86
C LEU A 178 -1.89 -3.19 -12.96
N ALA A 179 -1.83 -3.74 -14.17
CA ALA A 179 -1.36 -5.10 -14.41
C ALA A 179 0.12 -5.27 -14.03
N ALA A 180 0.97 -4.30 -14.38
CA ALA A 180 2.38 -4.29 -14.01
C ALA A 180 2.58 -4.19 -12.49
N ALA A 181 1.75 -3.38 -11.81
CA ALA A 181 1.80 -3.22 -10.35
C ALA A 181 1.40 -4.50 -9.62
N ALA A 182 0.39 -5.21 -10.13
CA ALA A 182 -0.13 -6.41 -9.52
C ALA A 182 0.67 -7.69 -9.85
N GLY A 183 1.52 -7.63 -10.89
CA GLY A 183 2.40 -8.71 -11.31
C GLY A 183 1.69 -10.06 -11.47
N ASP A 184 2.42 -11.15 -11.21
CA ASP A 184 1.87 -12.51 -11.22
C ASP A 184 0.88 -12.76 -10.04
N GLY A 185 0.91 -11.90 -9.02
CA GLY A 185 0.03 -11.96 -7.86
C GLY A 185 -1.44 -11.69 -8.20
N ALA A 186 -1.72 -10.79 -9.15
CA ALA A 186 -3.08 -10.52 -9.63
C ALA A 186 -3.73 -11.76 -10.26
N ALA A 187 -2.97 -12.51 -11.08
CA ALA A 187 -3.46 -13.74 -11.70
C ALA A 187 -3.71 -14.82 -10.63
N ALA A 188 -2.86 -14.89 -9.61
CA ALA A 188 -2.97 -15.85 -8.53
C ALA A 188 -4.18 -15.55 -7.60
N LEU A 189 -4.40 -14.28 -7.23
CA LEU A 189 -5.60 -13.83 -6.51
C LEU A 189 -6.87 -13.96 -7.33
N GLY A 190 -6.80 -13.70 -8.64
CA GLY A 190 -7.90 -13.92 -9.59
C GLY A 190 -8.29 -15.39 -9.67
N GLY A 191 -7.31 -16.30 -9.72
CA GLY A 191 -7.53 -17.75 -9.69
C GLY A 191 -8.17 -18.23 -8.38
N LEU A 192 -7.71 -17.72 -7.24
CA LEU A 192 -8.31 -18.02 -5.94
C LEU A 192 -9.76 -17.51 -5.85
N ARG A 193 -10.03 -16.28 -6.30
CA ARG A 193 -11.38 -15.70 -6.35
C ARG A 193 -12.32 -16.46 -7.27
N ALA A 194 -11.84 -16.90 -8.43
CA ALA A 194 -12.61 -17.73 -9.35
C ALA A 194 -12.94 -19.09 -8.71
N ALA A 195 -12.00 -19.69 -7.97
CA ALA A 195 -12.22 -20.94 -7.24
C ALA A 195 -13.26 -20.81 -6.11
N VAL A 196 -13.41 -19.61 -5.51
CA VAL A 196 -14.43 -19.31 -4.50
C VAL A 196 -15.68 -18.59 -5.07
N GLY A 197 -15.82 -18.53 -6.40
CA GLY A 197 -17.06 -18.08 -7.07
C GLY A 197 -17.29 -16.56 -7.13
N GLY A 198 -16.27 -15.73 -6.88
CA GLY A 198 -16.39 -14.27 -6.97
C GLY A 198 -16.05 -13.73 -8.37
N PRO A 199 -16.76 -12.70 -8.90
CA PRO A 199 -16.30 -11.99 -10.09
C PRO A 199 -14.96 -11.31 -9.81
N GLY A 200 -14.04 -11.39 -10.77
CA GLY A 200 -12.77 -10.66 -10.71
C GLY A 200 -13.00 -9.15 -10.93
N PRO A 201 -12.11 -8.28 -10.42
CA PRO A 201 -12.25 -6.86 -10.64
C PRO A 201 -12.09 -6.53 -12.12
N THR A 202 -13.01 -5.73 -12.64
CA THR A 202 -12.95 -5.13 -13.97
C THR A 202 -12.27 -3.78 -13.90
N VAL A 203 -11.13 -3.66 -14.57
CA VAL A 203 -10.44 -2.38 -14.73
C VAL A 203 -11.08 -1.62 -15.89
N PRO A 204 -11.60 -0.39 -15.70
CA PRO A 204 -12.15 0.43 -16.77
C PRO A 204 -11.15 0.63 -17.91
N GLU A 205 -11.62 0.90 -19.12
CA GLU A 205 -10.72 1.08 -20.28
C GLU A 205 -9.86 2.34 -20.15
N GLU A 206 -10.45 3.38 -19.55
CA GLU A 206 -9.82 4.65 -19.21
C GLU A 206 -8.79 4.57 -18.08
N GLY A 207 -8.70 3.42 -17.40
CA GLY A 207 -7.85 3.22 -16.22
C GLY A 207 -8.58 3.54 -14.92
N VAL A 208 -7.82 3.64 -13.84
CA VAL A 208 -8.34 3.96 -12.50
C VAL A 208 -7.68 5.23 -12.02
N THR A 209 -8.49 6.24 -11.71
CA THR A 209 -8.03 7.42 -10.98
C THR A 209 -7.92 7.07 -9.51
N ALA A 210 -6.74 7.33 -8.95
CA ALA A 210 -6.44 7.16 -7.55
C ALA A 210 -5.99 8.49 -6.93
N SER A 211 -6.45 8.73 -5.71
CA SER A 211 -6.02 9.82 -4.85
C SER A 211 -5.08 9.25 -3.78
N PHE A 212 -3.95 9.91 -3.57
CA PHE A 212 -2.94 9.53 -2.59
C PHE A 212 -2.63 10.74 -1.71
N THR A 213 -2.79 10.60 -0.39
CA THR A 213 -2.57 11.68 0.58
C THR A 213 -1.37 11.37 1.45
N VAL A 214 -0.49 12.36 1.61
CA VAL A 214 0.78 12.27 2.34
C VAL A 214 0.84 13.38 3.37
N GLY A 215 1.26 13.05 4.60
CA GLY A 215 1.49 14.02 5.67
C GLY A 215 2.77 14.85 5.48
N ALA A 216 2.94 15.91 6.27
CA ALA A 216 4.09 16.81 6.20
C ALA A 216 5.43 16.13 6.52
N ASP A 217 5.39 15.04 7.28
CA ASP A 217 6.52 14.14 7.58
C ASP A 217 6.85 13.17 6.42
N GLY A 218 6.05 13.20 5.37
CA GLY A 218 6.13 12.30 4.23
C GLY A 218 5.43 10.96 4.46
N LEU A 219 4.73 10.74 5.57
CA LEU A 219 4.05 9.47 5.82
C LEU A 219 2.78 9.35 4.98
N PRO A 220 2.47 8.16 4.43
CA PRO A 220 1.19 7.96 3.77
C PRO A 220 0.07 8.07 4.80
N VAL A 221 -0.99 8.79 4.42
CA VAL A 221 -2.19 8.98 5.24
C VAL A 221 -3.36 8.24 4.63
N ALA A 222 -3.58 8.38 3.31
CA ALA A 222 -4.69 7.74 2.64
C ALA A 222 -4.39 7.41 1.17
N LEU A 223 -5.05 6.37 0.68
CA LEU A 223 -5.12 5.98 -0.73
C LEU A 223 -6.58 5.70 -1.05
N ALA A 224 -7.18 6.46 -1.96
CA ALA A 224 -8.55 6.26 -2.40
C ALA A 224 -8.60 5.99 -3.90
N SER A 225 -9.49 5.10 -4.34
CA SER A 225 -9.70 4.81 -5.78
C SER A 225 -11.10 4.25 -6.02
N GLY A 226 -11.58 4.39 -7.26
CA GLY A 226 -12.79 3.70 -7.71
C GLY A 226 -12.44 2.39 -8.40
N LEU A 227 -12.89 1.25 -7.87
CA LEU A 227 -12.73 -0.05 -8.51
C LEU A 227 -14.08 -0.77 -8.61
N ASP A 228 -14.47 -1.18 -9.81
CA ASP A 228 -15.79 -1.80 -10.08
C ASP A 228 -16.99 -0.93 -9.66
N GLY A 229 -16.88 0.39 -9.79
CA GLY A 229 -17.94 1.31 -9.38
C GLY A 229 -18.11 1.43 -7.85
N ARG A 230 -17.19 0.85 -7.07
CA ARG A 230 -17.14 0.98 -5.62
C ARG A 230 -16.01 1.90 -5.21
N ALA A 231 -16.25 2.71 -4.19
CA ALA A 231 -15.21 3.52 -3.58
C ALA A 231 -14.37 2.64 -2.65
N VAL A 232 -13.06 2.60 -2.86
CA VAL A 232 -12.12 1.92 -1.99
C VAL A 232 -11.21 2.96 -1.36
N GLU A 233 -11.09 2.95 -0.04
CA GLU A 233 -10.15 3.80 0.69
C GLU A 233 -9.29 2.93 1.61
N VAL A 234 -7.98 3.19 1.64
CA VAL A 234 -7.04 2.66 2.63
C VAL A 234 -6.50 3.85 3.40
N ARG A 235 -6.47 3.77 4.72
CA ARG A 235 -5.90 4.80 5.60
C ARG A 235 -4.82 4.20 6.49
N TRP A 236 -3.79 4.99 6.73
CA TRP A 236 -2.71 4.68 7.67
C TRP A 236 -2.70 5.70 8.80
N SER A 237 -2.40 5.23 10.00
CA SER A 237 -2.35 6.05 11.21
C SER A 237 -1.43 5.41 12.26
N ALA A 238 -1.29 6.05 13.43
CA ALA A 238 -0.51 5.52 14.57
C ALA A 238 0.93 5.11 14.19
N TRP A 239 1.56 5.86 13.29
CA TRP A 239 2.92 5.59 12.86
C TRP A 239 3.90 5.66 14.04
N GLY A 240 4.78 4.66 14.15
CA GLY A 240 5.81 4.60 15.18
C GLY A 240 5.31 4.17 16.56
N GLU A 241 4.00 3.93 16.74
CA GLU A 241 3.46 3.37 17.97
C GLU A 241 3.84 1.88 18.11
N PRO A 242 4.23 1.40 19.30
CA PRO A 242 4.51 -0.02 19.50
C PRO A 242 3.26 -0.87 19.24
N VAL A 243 3.40 -1.91 18.42
CA VAL A 243 2.33 -2.89 18.16
C VAL A 243 2.78 -4.28 18.60
N GLU A 244 1.83 -5.07 19.10
CA GLU A 244 2.08 -6.45 19.52
C GLU A 244 1.53 -7.41 18.46
N VAL A 245 2.41 -7.97 17.65
CA VAL A 245 2.07 -9.00 16.66
C VAL A 245 2.87 -10.26 16.96
N ALA A 246 2.17 -11.32 17.36
CA ALA A 246 2.74 -12.62 17.67
C ALA A 246 1.96 -13.74 17.00
N ALA A 247 2.63 -14.87 16.75
CA ALA A 247 1.96 -16.07 16.28
C ALA A 247 0.92 -16.54 17.32
N PRO A 248 -0.21 -17.12 16.88
CA PRO A 248 -1.17 -17.74 17.80
C PRO A 248 -0.52 -18.84 18.65
N PRO A 249 -1.11 -19.19 19.81
CA PRO A 249 -0.67 -20.33 20.61
C PRO A 249 -0.66 -21.62 19.78
N ALA A 250 0.41 -22.42 19.89
CA ALA A 250 0.58 -23.60 19.03
C ALA A 250 -0.52 -24.66 19.22
N ASP A 251 -1.15 -24.72 20.40
CA ASP A 251 -2.29 -25.60 20.69
C ASP A 251 -3.62 -25.10 20.10
N GLU A 252 -3.67 -23.87 19.61
CA GLU A 252 -4.80 -23.28 18.91
C GLU A 252 -4.67 -23.39 17.37
N VAL A 253 -3.52 -23.86 16.89
CA VAL A 253 -3.22 -24.00 15.46
C VAL A 253 -3.55 -25.42 14.98
N GLY A 254 -4.57 -25.51 14.14
CA GLY A 254 -5.04 -26.74 13.52
C GLY A 254 -4.51 -26.96 12.10
N THR A 255 -5.02 -28.03 11.48
CA THR A 255 -4.75 -28.35 10.07
C THR A 255 -6.02 -28.21 9.25
N LEU A 256 -5.89 -27.72 8.01
CA LEU A 256 -7.02 -27.66 7.07
C LEU A 256 -7.54 -29.06 6.80
N ARG A 257 -8.84 -29.26 7.02
CA ARG A 257 -9.53 -30.50 6.67
C ARG A 257 -10.24 -30.29 5.35
N THR A 258 -9.99 -31.16 4.38
CA THR A 258 -10.81 -31.18 3.17
C THR A 258 -12.24 -31.56 3.56
N PRO A 259 -13.26 -30.79 3.12
CA PRO A 259 -14.63 -31.22 3.29
C PRO A 259 -14.77 -32.56 2.57
N SER A 260 -15.12 -33.61 3.32
CA SER A 260 -15.46 -34.89 2.73
C SER A 260 -16.60 -34.66 1.75
N ALA A 261 -16.39 -34.98 0.47
CA ALA A 261 -17.45 -34.95 -0.52
C ALA A 261 -18.62 -35.80 -0.01
N GLY A 262 -19.71 -35.13 0.35
CA GLY A 262 -20.98 -35.76 0.71
C GLY A 262 -21.76 -36.17 -0.52
#